data_AF-A0AAW3ZIA7-F1
#
_entry.id   AF-A0AAW3ZIA7-F1
#
_cell.length_a   1.000
_cell.length_b   1.000
_cell.length_c   1.000
_cell.angle_alpha   90.00
_cell.angle_beta   90.00
_cell.angle_gamma   90.00
#
_symmetry.space_group_name_H-M   'P 1'
#
loop_
_entity.id
_entity.type
_entity.pdbx_description
1 polymer ?
#
loop_
_entity_poly.entity_id
_entity_poly.type
_entity_poly.pdbx_seq_one_letter_code
_entity_poly.pdbx_strand_id
1 'polypeptide(L)'
;MHDVAFGLTIVEMSESVRARYVDGRYVRDTVLTSPRSSRARFDDWTTMRDFPSGRLRLAVYAPHYDVAWTTTFDETKTRSLTTDIRRIIRSLEDATPVVLKKIDEAAERRERWRQERLIEAERQRREADQRAEAQSIKDSHAQLEQVIQAWAKATSLEQFFRGVEQRASDLPAAERETVDERLRLARDFIGTQDPLAFFLEWKTPRERYVPLAARGSTEDWSNE
;
A
#
# COMPACT_ATOMS: atom_id res chain seq x y z
N MET A 1 9.54 17.45 -35.68
CA MET A 1 9.66 16.03 -36.01
C MET A 1 9.79 15.31 -34.67
N HIS A 2 8.80 14.48 -34.30
CA HIS A 2 8.84 13.77 -33.02
C HIS A 2 9.69 12.53 -33.20
N ASP A 3 10.77 12.43 -32.43
CA ASP A 3 11.62 11.25 -32.42
C ASP A 3 10.92 10.13 -31.64
N VAL A 4 10.91 8.92 -32.21
CA VAL A 4 10.37 7.71 -31.55
C VAL A 4 11.53 6.86 -31.08
N ALA A 5 11.52 6.51 -29.80
CA ALA A 5 12.42 5.50 -29.26
C ALA A 5 11.84 4.11 -29.46
N PHE A 6 12.69 3.16 -29.87
CA PHE A 6 12.38 1.75 -29.92
C PHE A 6 13.31 0.99 -28.98
N GLY A 7 12.74 0.17 -28.09
CA GLY A 7 13.48 -0.80 -27.30
C GLY A 7 13.79 -2.03 -28.14
N LEU A 8 15.00 -2.56 -28.00
CA LEU A 8 15.50 -3.70 -28.77
C LEU A 8 15.97 -4.78 -27.80
N THR A 9 15.48 -6.01 -27.98
CA THR A 9 15.92 -7.18 -27.22
C THR A 9 16.28 -8.29 -28.19
N ILE A 10 17.47 -8.85 -28.04
CA ILE A 10 17.91 -10.02 -28.81
C ILE A 10 17.88 -11.23 -27.89
N VAL A 11 17.22 -12.28 -28.34
CA VAL A 11 17.12 -13.55 -27.60
C VAL A 11 17.48 -14.71 -28.50
N GLU A 12 18.10 -15.75 -27.95
CA GLU A 12 18.27 -17.01 -28.67
C GLU A 12 16.94 -17.77 -28.70
N MET A 13 16.57 -18.26 -29.89
CA MET A 13 15.37 -19.07 -30.08
C MET A 13 15.62 -20.52 -29.67
N SER A 14 14.62 -21.16 -29.07
CA SER A 14 14.63 -22.60 -28.84
C SER A 14 14.07 -23.36 -30.05
N GLU A 15 14.53 -24.60 -30.21
CA GLU A 15 13.93 -25.58 -31.12
C GLU A 15 13.62 -26.86 -30.37
N SER A 16 12.46 -27.44 -30.66
CA SER A 16 12.07 -28.73 -30.09
C SER A 16 12.75 -29.85 -30.88
N VAL A 17 13.70 -30.52 -30.26
CA VAL A 17 14.50 -31.59 -30.89
C VAL A 17 14.39 -32.85 -30.05
N ARG A 18 14.49 -33.99 -30.72
CA ARG A 18 14.56 -35.29 -30.04
C ARG A 18 15.83 -35.33 -29.19
N ALA A 19 15.62 -35.62 -27.91
CA ALA A 19 16.64 -35.68 -26.90
C ALA A 19 16.70 -37.08 -26.31
N ARG A 20 17.91 -37.51 -25.99
CA ARG A 20 18.15 -38.74 -25.24
C ARG A 20 18.65 -38.38 -23.86
N TYR A 21 18.18 -39.10 -22.84
CA TYR A 21 18.70 -38.96 -21.49
C TYR A 21 19.94 -39.84 -21.34
N VAL A 22 21.09 -39.22 -21.11
CA VAL A 22 22.39 -39.90 -20.98
C VAL A 22 23.13 -39.28 -19.80
N ASP A 23 23.59 -40.12 -18.87
CA ASP A 23 24.39 -39.72 -17.70
C ASP A 23 23.81 -38.51 -16.93
N GLY A 24 22.50 -38.53 -16.68
CA GLY A 24 21.82 -37.49 -15.89
C GLY A 24 21.43 -36.23 -16.66
N ARG A 25 21.71 -36.14 -17.97
CA ARG A 25 21.46 -34.94 -18.79
C ARG A 25 20.76 -35.29 -20.11
N TYR A 26 20.03 -34.32 -20.66
CA TYR A 26 19.47 -34.43 -22.00
C TYR A 26 20.48 -33.97 -23.05
N VAL A 27 20.74 -34.83 -24.03
CA VAL A 27 21.62 -34.54 -25.18
C VAL A 27 20.83 -34.71 -26.47
N ARG A 28 21.13 -33.90 -27.49
CA ARG A 28 20.54 -34.03 -28.83
C ARG A 28 20.79 -35.44 -29.38
N ASP A 29 19.73 -36.09 -29.85
CA ASP A 29 19.77 -37.46 -30.39
C ASP A 29 20.73 -37.60 -31.58
N THR A 30 20.92 -36.52 -32.35
CA THR A 30 21.79 -36.45 -33.54
C THR A 30 23.29 -36.39 -33.24
N VAL A 31 23.69 -36.01 -32.02
CA VAL A 31 25.11 -35.89 -31.63
C VAL A 31 25.71 -37.25 -31.25
N LEU A 32 24.87 -38.26 -31.02
CA LEU A 32 25.30 -39.60 -30.62
C LEU A 32 25.70 -40.42 -31.87
N THR A 33 27.00 -40.42 -32.20
CA THR A 33 27.58 -41.19 -33.32
C THR A 33 27.67 -42.70 -33.03
N SER A 34 27.39 -43.17 -31.82
CA SER A 34 27.50 -44.59 -31.48
C SER A 34 26.32 -45.40 -32.04
N PRO A 35 26.58 -46.51 -32.75
CA PRO A 35 25.53 -47.43 -33.17
C PRO A 35 24.77 -47.95 -31.95
N ARG A 36 23.45 -48.16 -32.11
CA ARG A 36 22.62 -48.85 -31.12
C ARG A 36 23.28 -50.18 -30.76
N SER A 37 23.91 -50.25 -29.59
CA SER A 37 24.44 -51.50 -29.07
C SER A 37 23.26 -52.43 -28.80
N SER A 38 23.28 -53.61 -29.41
CA SER A 38 22.25 -54.66 -29.23
C SER A 38 22.14 -55.20 -27.80
N ARG A 39 22.97 -54.69 -26.87
CA ARG A 39 22.95 -55.02 -25.43
C ARG A 39 22.43 -53.87 -24.54
N ALA A 40 21.97 -52.75 -25.11
CA ALA A 40 21.35 -51.67 -24.35
C ALA A 40 19.95 -52.10 -23.88
N ARG A 41 19.91 -52.60 -22.64
CA ARG A 41 18.69 -52.95 -21.92
C ARG A 41 17.79 -51.72 -21.78
N PHE A 42 16.60 -51.77 -22.37
CA PHE A 42 15.33 -51.26 -21.84
C PHE A 42 15.26 -49.86 -21.18
N ASP A 43 16.03 -48.86 -21.61
CA ASP A 43 15.90 -47.49 -21.05
C ASP A 43 16.23 -46.35 -22.04
N ASP A 44 16.15 -46.59 -23.36
CA ASP A 44 16.43 -45.56 -24.38
C ASP A 44 15.19 -44.75 -24.78
N TRP A 45 14.40 -44.27 -23.82
CA TRP A 45 13.28 -43.40 -24.15
C TRP A 45 13.81 -42.05 -24.67
N THR A 46 13.44 -41.74 -25.92
CA THR A 46 13.67 -40.41 -26.50
C THR A 46 12.47 -39.52 -26.24
N THR A 47 12.71 -38.28 -25.87
CA THR A 47 11.65 -37.29 -25.66
C THR A 47 11.95 -36.00 -26.41
N MET A 48 10.92 -35.21 -26.69
CA MET A 48 11.10 -33.88 -27.25
C MET A 48 11.49 -32.92 -26.14
N ARG A 49 12.60 -32.20 -26.32
CA ARG A 49 13.05 -31.15 -25.40
C ARG A 49 13.45 -29.93 -26.21
N ASP A 50 13.31 -28.77 -25.59
CA ASP A 50 13.72 -27.51 -26.18
C ASP A 50 15.22 -27.29 -25.96
N PHE A 51 15.94 -27.08 -27.05
CA PHE A 51 17.37 -26.75 -27.04
C PHE A 51 17.62 -25.39 -27.70
N PRO A 52 18.69 -24.69 -27.32
CA PRO A 52 19.13 -23.47 -28.01
C PRO A 52 19.39 -23.76 -29.48
N SER A 53 18.65 -23.11 -30.38
CA SER A 53 18.70 -23.39 -31.82
C SER A 53 19.90 -22.77 -32.53
N GLY A 54 20.70 -21.93 -31.85
CA GLY A 54 21.76 -21.13 -32.45
C GLY A 54 21.27 -19.97 -33.31
N ARG A 55 19.95 -19.79 -33.42
CA ARG A 55 19.30 -18.71 -34.18
C ARG A 55 18.74 -17.66 -33.23
N LEU A 56 18.85 -16.41 -33.63
CA LEU A 56 18.42 -15.27 -32.83
C LEU A 56 17.02 -14.76 -33.24
N ARG A 57 16.32 -14.15 -32.29
CA ARG A 57 15.14 -13.33 -32.50
C ARG A 57 15.43 -11.92 -32.01
N LEU A 58 15.16 -10.93 -32.84
CA LEU A 58 15.09 -9.54 -32.45
C LEU A 58 13.64 -9.19 -32.12
N ALA A 59 13.35 -8.90 -30.87
CA ALA A 59 12.10 -8.27 -30.45
C ALA A 59 12.29 -6.76 -30.35
N VAL A 60 11.40 -6.01 -31.00
CA VAL A 60 11.36 -4.55 -30.93
C VAL A 60 10.06 -4.16 -30.24
N TYR A 61 10.13 -3.18 -29.34
CA TYR A 61 8.97 -2.73 -28.57
C TYR A 61 9.01 -1.22 -28.35
N ALA A 62 7.85 -0.65 -28.04
CA ALA A 62 7.76 0.75 -27.61
C ALA A 62 8.19 0.81 -26.13
N PRO A 63 9.23 1.56 -25.75
CA PRO A 63 9.74 1.63 -24.37
C PRO A 63 8.88 2.53 -23.48
N HIS A 64 7.56 2.39 -23.58
CA HIS A 64 6.57 3.14 -22.81
C HIS A 64 5.62 2.14 -22.14
N TYR A 65 5.49 2.24 -20.82
CA TYR A 65 4.77 1.25 -19.99
C TYR A 65 3.28 1.10 -20.35
N ASP A 66 2.68 2.11 -20.99
CA ASP A 66 1.27 2.19 -21.34
C ASP A 66 1.00 2.19 -22.86
N VAL A 67 2.02 1.79 -23.63
CA VAL A 67 1.93 1.60 -25.08
C VAL A 67 2.15 0.13 -25.40
N ALA A 68 1.06 -0.56 -25.71
CA ALA A 68 1.11 -1.94 -26.20
C ALA A 68 1.44 -1.96 -27.70
N TRP A 69 2.73 -2.03 -28.01
CA TRP A 69 3.26 -2.28 -29.36
C TRP A 69 4.57 -3.07 -29.30
N THR A 70 4.63 -4.16 -30.07
CA THR A 70 5.83 -4.96 -30.26
C THR A 70 5.82 -5.62 -31.64
N THR A 71 7.00 -5.91 -32.18
CA THR A 71 7.19 -6.70 -33.39
C THR A 71 8.44 -7.56 -33.23
N THR A 72 8.53 -8.67 -33.97
CA THR A 72 9.66 -9.61 -33.87
C THR A 72 10.21 -9.95 -35.25
N PHE A 73 11.52 -10.13 -35.32
CA PHE A 73 12.24 -10.62 -36.49
C PHE A 73 13.03 -11.86 -36.10
N ASP A 74 12.79 -12.96 -36.80
CA ASP A 74 13.37 -14.26 -36.46
C ASP A 74 14.42 -14.64 -37.50
N GLU A 75 15.56 -15.14 -37.03
CA GLU A 75 16.50 -15.80 -37.91
C GLU A 75 15.93 -17.12 -38.42
N THR A 76 16.22 -17.40 -39.68
CA THR A 76 15.83 -18.64 -40.34
C THR A 76 17.08 -19.36 -40.81
N LYS A 77 16.93 -20.58 -41.34
CA LYS A 77 18.08 -21.33 -41.87
C LYS A 77 18.81 -20.62 -43.03
N THR A 78 18.13 -19.69 -43.71
CA THR A 78 18.62 -19.04 -44.92
C THR A 78 18.82 -17.53 -44.77
N ARG A 79 18.35 -16.93 -43.67
CA ARG A 79 18.46 -15.49 -43.42
C ARG A 79 18.86 -15.22 -41.97
N SER A 80 19.89 -14.40 -41.81
CA SER A 80 20.32 -13.85 -40.51
C SER A 80 19.76 -12.45 -40.30
N LEU A 81 19.70 -12.02 -39.04
CA LEU A 81 19.30 -10.66 -38.67
C LEU A 81 20.25 -9.61 -39.26
N THR A 82 21.55 -9.94 -39.35
CA THR A 82 22.58 -9.03 -39.86
C THR A 82 22.38 -8.68 -41.34
N THR A 83 21.93 -9.63 -42.16
CA THR A 83 21.65 -9.39 -43.57
C THR A 83 20.33 -8.63 -43.77
N ASP A 84 19.37 -8.82 -42.87
CA ASP A 84 18.04 -8.22 -42.95
C ASP A 84 17.96 -6.80 -42.30
N ILE A 85 19.07 -6.23 -41.79
CA ILE A 85 19.09 -4.92 -41.10
C ILE A 85 18.34 -3.83 -41.86
N ARG A 86 18.59 -3.66 -43.17
CA ARG A 86 17.93 -2.61 -43.97
C ARG A 86 16.40 -2.80 -44.05
N ARG A 87 15.95 -4.06 -44.11
CA ARG A 87 14.52 -4.39 -44.12
C ARG A 87 13.91 -4.15 -42.74
N ILE A 88 14.62 -4.48 -41.67
CA ILE A 88 14.21 -4.22 -40.30
C ILE A 88 14.04 -2.71 -40.09
N ILE A 89 15.04 -1.90 -40.47
CA ILE A 89 14.96 -0.43 -40.36
C ILE A 89 13.73 0.11 -41.09
N ARG A 90 13.51 -0.30 -42.35
CA ARG A 90 12.31 0.13 -43.10
C ARG A 90 11.01 -0.26 -42.42
N SER A 91 10.93 -1.48 -41.87
CA SER A 91 9.75 -1.92 -41.12
C SER A 91 9.51 -1.08 -39.86
N LEU A 92 10.56 -0.55 -39.23
CA LEU A 92 10.44 0.35 -38.08
C LEU A 92 10.06 1.77 -38.51
N GLU A 93 10.60 2.27 -39.62
CA GLU A 93 10.19 3.54 -40.23
C GLU A 93 8.69 3.51 -40.57
N ASP A 94 8.21 2.44 -41.19
CA ASP A 94 6.79 2.25 -41.52
C ASP A 94 5.90 2.13 -40.27
N ALA A 95 6.42 1.56 -39.18
CA ALA A 95 5.70 1.43 -37.92
C ALA A 95 5.69 2.72 -37.07
N THR A 96 6.63 3.64 -37.32
CA THR A 96 6.80 4.90 -36.57
C THR A 96 5.49 5.69 -36.41
N PRO A 97 4.70 5.99 -37.46
CA PRO A 97 3.45 6.73 -37.30
C PRO A 97 2.42 6.00 -36.42
N VAL A 98 2.39 4.67 -36.45
CA VAL A 98 1.49 3.86 -35.62
C VAL A 98 1.91 3.94 -34.15
N VAL A 99 3.20 3.88 -33.87
CA VAL A 99 3.73 3.99 -32.51
C VAL A 99 3.53 5.39 -31.95
N LEU A 100 3.79 6.44 -32.73
CA LEU A 100 3.51 7.83 -32.34
C LEU A 100 2.05 8.01 -31.93
N LYS A 101 1.11 7.56 -32.78
CA LYS A 101 -0.31 7.64 -32.47
C LYS A 101 -0.66 6.97 -31.15
N LYS A 102 -0.10 5.78 -30.89
CA LYS A 102 -0.33 5.06 -29.62
C LYS A 102 0.28 5.79 -28.41
N ILE A 103 1.42 6.46 -28.57
CA ILE A 103 2.04 7.29 -27.53
C ILE A 103 1.14 8.49 -27.20
N ASP A 104 0.61 9.17 -28.21
CA ASP A 104 -0.28 10.32 -28.03
C ASP A 104 -1.58 9.91 -27.32
N GLU A 105 -2.23 8.84 -27.79
CA GLU A 105 -3.42 8.28 -27.14
C GLU A 105 -3.14 7.86 -25.68
N ALA A 106 -1.94 7.33 -25.40
CA ALA A 106 -1.53 7.01 -24.03
C ALA A 106 -1.34 8.28 -23.19
N ALA A 107 -0.78 9.34 -23.76
CA ALA A 107 -0.62 10.63 -23.09
C ALA A 107 -1.96 11.25 -22.70
N GLU A 108 -2.95 11.22 -23.60
CA GLU A 108 -4.31 11.68 -23.32
C GLU A 108 -4.98 10.87 -22.20
N ARG A 109 -4.83 9.54 -22.21
CA ARG A 109 -5.35 8.68 -21.14
C ARG A 109 -4.71 9.02 -19.79
N ARG A 110 -3.38 9.22 -19.77
CA ARG A 110 -2.66 9.63 -18.55
C ARG A 110 -3.16 10.97 -18.02
N GLU A 111 -3.40 11.94 -18.91
CA GLU A 111 -3.92 13.23 -18.51
C GLU A 111 -5.33 13.13 -17.93
N ARG A 112 -6.25 12.43 -18.61
CA ARG A 112 -7.61 12.21 -18.08
C ARG A 112 -7.58 11.54 -16.72
N TRP A 113 -6.78 10.47 -16.56
CA TRP A 113 -6.62 9.78 -15.29
C TRP A 113 -6.06 10.70 -14.20
N ARG A 114 -5.07 11.54 -14.51
CA ARG A 114 -4.54 12.54 -13.56
C ARG A 114 -5.63 13.51 -13.10
N GLN A 115 -6.42 14.04 -14.03
CA GLN A 115 -7.50 14.98 -13.72
C GLN A 115 -8.57 14.33 -12.85
N GLU A 116 -9.02 13.12 -13.21
CA GLU A 116 -9.98 12.35 -12.40
C GLU A 116 -9.45 12.06 -11.00
N ARG A 117 -8.18 11.66 -10.88
CA ARG A 117 -7.52 11.41 -9.59
C ARG A 117 -7.42 12.66 -8.74
N LEU A 118 -7.17 13.83 -9.32
CA LEU A 118 -7.12 15.09 -8.59
C LEU A 118 -8.50 15.48 -8.05
N ILE A 119 -9.54 15.35 -8.88
CA ILE A 119 -10.93 15.62 -8.47
C ILE A 119 -11.35 14.68 -7.34
N GLU A 120 -11.08 13.38 -7.49
CA GLU A 120 -11.43 12.38 -6.48
C GLU A 120 -10.63 12.58 -5.18
N ALA A 121 -9.34 12.90 -5.26
CA ALA A 121 -8.52 13.19 -4.09
C ALA A 121 -9.02 14.43 -3.33
N GLU A 122 -9.40 15.50 -4.04
CA GLU A 122 -9.98 16.70 -3.46
C GLU A 122 -11.30 16.40 -2.77
N ARG A 123 -12.17 15.59 -3.40
CA ARG A 123 -13.43 15.13 -2.80
C ARG A 123 -13.18 14.32 -1.52
N GLN A 124 -12.28 13.33 -1.57
CA GLN A 124 -11.94 12.50 -0.42
C GLN A 124 -11.37 13.33 0.72
N ARG A 125 -10.53 14.34 0.40
CA ARG A 125 -9.99 15.26 1.40
C ARG A 125 -11.09 16.06 2.11
N ARG A 126 -12.08 16.57 1.36
CA ARG A 126 -13.23 17.29 1.93
C ARG A 126 -14.12 16.39 2.78
N GLU A 127 -14.44 15.19 2.30
CA GLU A 127 -15.23 14.23 3.06
C GLU A 127 -14.52 13.78 4.33
N ALA A 128 -13.21 13.55 4.28
CA ALA A 128 -12.40 13.19 5.44
C ALA A 128 -12.35 14.33 6.47
N ASP A 129 -12.20 15.58 6.02
CA ASP A 129 -12.23 16.77 6.88
C ASP A 129 -13.56 16.90 7.62
N GLN A 130 -14.69 16.77 6.90
CA GLN A 130 -16.03 16.80 7.49
C GLN A 130 -16.25 15.67 8.50
N ARG A 131 -15.80 14.45 8.18
CA ARG A 131 -15.89 13.30 9.10
C ARG A 131 -15.05 13.53 10.35
N ALA A 132 -13.84 14.05 10.21
CA ALA A 132 -12.97 14.34 11.33
C ALA A 132 -13.53 15.46 12.22
N GLU A 133 -14.12 16.51 11.63
CA GLU A 133 -14.82 17.55 12.37
C GLU A 133 -16.02 16.99 13.16
N ALA A 134 -16.92 16.26 12.49
CA ALA A 134 -18.06 15.63 13.16
C ALA A 134 -17.64 14.67 14.28
N GLN A 135 -16.57 13.90 14.04
CA GLN A 135 -16.02 12.97 15.03
C GLN A 135 -15.40 13.73 16.22
N SER A 136 -14.73 14.85 15.98
CA SER A 136 -14.16 15.69 17.06
C SER A 136 -15.23 16.24 18.00
N ILE A 137 -16.39 16.63 17.44
CA ILE A 137 -17.55 17.10 18.21
C ILE A 137 -18.09 15.95 19.06
N LYS A 138 -18.32 14.79 18.44
CA LYS A 138 -18.83 13.60 19.12
C LYS A 138 -17.90 13.16 20.25
N ASP A 139 -16.60 13.07 20.00
CA ASP A 139 -15.63 12.62 20.99
C ASP A 139 -15.43 13.63 22.11
N SER A 140 -15.43 14.93 21.80
CA SER A 140 -15.43 15.99 22.81
C SER A 140 -16.65 15.90 23.71
N HIS A 141 -17.84 15.67 23.14
CA HIS A 141 -19.08 15.53 23.91
C HIS A 141 -19.06 14.29 24.79
N ALA A 142 -18.64 13.14 24.24
CA ALA A 142 -18.52 11.90 24.99
C ALA A 142 -17.51 12.02 26.14
N GLN A 143 -16.38 12.68 25.91
CA GLN A 143 -15.41 12.94 26.97
C GLN A 143 -15.99 13.87 28.04
N LEU A 144 -16.69 14.94 27.65
CA LEU A 144 -17.32 15.86 28.61
C LEU A 144 -18.35 15.14 29.49
N GLU A 145 -19.15 14.24 28.91
CA GLU A 145 -20.10 13.41 29.65
C GLU A 145 -19.38 12.51 30.66
N GLN A 146 -18.26 11.88 30.27
CA GLN A 146 -17.43 11.08 31.18
C GLN A 146 -16.88 11.91 32.34
N VAL A 147 -16.42 13.14 32.07
CA VAL A 147 -15.94 14.07 33.10
C VAL A 147 -17.05 14.43 34.08
N ILE A 148 -18.26 14.75 33.58
CA ILE A 148 -19.43 15.04 34.42
C ILE A 148 -19.78 13.85 35.31
N GLN A 149 -19.79 12.63 34.77
CA GLN A 149 -20.09 11.41 35.54
C GLN A 149 -19.04 11.14 36.61
N ALA A 150 -17.75 11.32 36.29
CA ALA A 150 -16.66 11.17 37.25
C ALA A 150 -16.79 12.17 38.39
N TRP A 151 -17.08 13.44 38.08
CA TRP A 151 -17.31 14.48 39.09
C TRP A 151 -18.55 14.18 39.96
N ALA A 152 -19.66 13.79 39.35
CA ALA A 152 -20.88 13.43 40.08
C ALA A 152 -20.60 12.28 41.08
N LYS A 153 -19.83 11.26 40.65
CA LYS A 153 -19.42 10.15 41.51
C LYS A 153 -18.53 10.60 42.66
N ALA A 154 -17.50 11.41 42.38
CA ALA A 154 -16.59 11.92 43.41
C ALA A 154 -17.33 12.79 44.45
N THR A 155 -18.24 13.66 43.98
CA THR A 155 -19.06 14.51 44.86
C THR A 155 -20.02 13.69 45.71
N SER A 156 -20.67 12.69 45.13
CA SER A 156 -21.57 11.78 45.85
C SER A 156 -20.86 11.00 46.95
N LEU A 157 -19.64 10.51 46.69
CA LEU A 157 -18.81 9.84 47.68
C LEU A 157 -18.43 10.77 48.84
N GLU A 158 -18.01 11.99 48.55
CA GLU A 158 -17.64 12.96 49.58
C GLU A 158 -18.86 13.41 50.41
N GLN A 159 -20.02 13.60 49.77
CA GLN A 159 -21.28 13.87 50.48
C GLN A 159 -21.67 12.71 51.41
N PHE A 160 -21.50 11.46 50.95
CA PHE A 160 -21.72 10.28 51.79
C PHE A 160 -20.79 10.27 53.00
N PHE A 161 -19.49 10.51 52.81
CA PHE A 161 -18.51 10.55 53.92
C PHE A 161 -18.83 11.65 54.94
N ARG A 162 -19.14 12.87 54.48
CA ARG A 162 -19.59 13.94 55.38
C ARG A 162 -20.85 13.56 56.15
N GLY A 163 -21.80 12.88 55.50
CA GLY A 163 -23.01 12.38 56.16
C GLY A 163 -22.73 11.32 57.23
N VAL A 164 -21.73 10.46 57.03
CA VAL A 164 -21.29 9.48 58.05
C VAL A 164 -20.60 10.18 59.21
N GLU A 165 -19.69 11.11 58.93
CA GLU A 165 -18.96 11.92 59.92
C GLU A 165 -19.92 12.72 60.82
N GLN A 166 -20.95 13.33 60.22
CA GLN A 166 -21.97 14.06 60.97
C GLN A 166 -22.77 13.17 61.93
N ARG A 167 -23.14 11.95 61.51
CA ARG A 167 -23.84 10.99 62.40
C ARG A 167 -22.93 10.38 63.46
N ALA A 168 -21.64 10.21 63.14
CA ALA A 168 -20.65 9.73 64.10
C ALA A 168 -20.43 10.72 65.25
N SER A 169 -20.71 12.01 65.03
CA SER A 169 -20.60 13.06 66.05
C SER A 169 -21.53 12.87 67.24
N ASP A 170 -22.63 12.12 67.06
CA ASP A 170 -23.61 11.79 68.11
C ASP A 170 -23.24 10.51 68.89
N LEU A 171 -22.22 9.77 68.44
CA LEU A 171 -21.80 8.51 69.06
C LEU A 171 -20.86 8.72 70.27
N PRO A 172 -20.79 7.76 71.21
CA PRO A 172 -19.79 7.72 72.27
C PRO A 172 -18.36 7.78 71.69
N ALA A 173 -17.43 8.39 72.45
CA ALA A 173 -16.08 8.71 71.97
C ALA A 173 -15.32 7.51 71.36
N ALA A 174 -15.38 6.33 71.99
CA ALA A 174 -14.70 5.13 71.51
C ALA A 174 -15.25 4.61 70.17
N GLU A 175 -16.56 4.69 69.95
CA GLU A 175 -17.19 4.28 68.69
C GLU A 175 -16.94 5.32 67.59
N ARG A 176 -16.95 6.62 67.94
CA ARG A 176 -16.63 7.71 67.03
C ARG A 176 -15.21 7.58 66.47
N GLU A 177 -14.23 7.33 67.33
CA GLU A 177 -12.82 7.17 66.93
C GLU A 177 -12.64 6.02 65.92
N THR A 178 -13.37 4.91 66.11
CA THR A 178 -13.37 3.77 65.18
C THR A 178 -13.96 4.16 63.80
N VAL A 179 -15.03 4.96 63.79
CA VAL A 179 -15.65 5.44 62.55
C VAL A 179 -14.75 6.43 61.81
N ASP A 180 -14.12 7.35 62.53
CA ASP A 180 -13.21 8.34 61.96
C ASP A 180 -11.97 7.68 61.34
N GLU A 181 -11.41 6.66 61.99
CA GLU A 181 -10.29 5.91 61.43
C GLU A 181 -10.68 5.18 60.14
N ARG A 182 -11.88 4.60 60.08
CA ARG A 182 -12.40 3.98 58.85
C ARG A 182 -12.69 5.00 57.75
N LEU A 183 -13.21 6.18 58.08
CA LEU A 183 -13.41 7.25 57.12
C LEU A 183 -12.08 7.74 56.54
N ARG A 184 -11.03 7.85 57.35
CA ARG A 184 -9.69 8.20 56.88
C ARG A 184 -9.17 7.15 55.89
N LEU A 185 -9.25 5.86 56.23
CA LEU A 185 -8.82 4.77 55.35
C LEU A 185 -9.62 4.76 54.03
N ALA A 186 -10.93 5.04 54.08
CA ALA A 186 -11.75 5.13 52.88
C ALA A 186 -11.38 6.32 51.98
N ARG A 187 -11.09 7.50 52.55
CA ARG A 187 -10.62 8.68 51.82
C ARG A 187 -9.24 8.41 51.18
N ASP A 188 -8.30 7.80 51.91
CA ASP A 188 -6.98 7.42 51.39
C ASP A 188 -7.07 6.38 50.26
N PHE A 189 -7.98 5.40 50.38
CA PHE A 189 -8.17 4.35 49.38
C PHE A 189 -8.73 4.89 48.05
N ILE A 190 -9.60 5.89 48.09
CA ILE A 190 -10.19 6.50 46.88
C ILE A 190 -9.22 7.50 46.24
N GLY A 191 -8.31 8.08 47.02
CA GLY A 191 -7.36 9.09 46.59
C GLY A 191 -8.02 10.45 46.30
N THR A 192 -7.19 11.47 46.04
CA THR A 192 -7.65 12.81 45.65
C THR A 192 -8.21 12.80 44.24
N GLN A 193 -9.52 12.59 44.11
CA GLN A 193 -10.26 12.79 42.86
C GLN A 193 -10.59 14.27 42.72
N ASP A 194 -9.62 15.11 42.33
CA ASP A 194 -9.89 16.53 42.07
C ASP A 194 -10.78 16.67 40.82
N PRO A 195 -12.05 17.09 40.95
CA PRO A 195 -12.94 17.24 39.81
C PRO A 195 -12.43 18.25 38.78
N LEU A 196 -11.66 19.25 39.24
CA LEU A 196 -11.10 20.27 38.35
C LEU A 196 -10.01 19.69 37.46
N ALA A 197 -9.22 18.73 37.94
CA ALA A 197 -8.22 18.04 37.14
C ALA A 197 -8.87 17.31 35.95
N PHE A 198 -9.98 16.61 36.17
CA PHE A 198 -10.71 15.93 35.08
C PHE A 198 -11.29 16.89 34.05
N PHE A 199 -11.74 18.07 34.48
CA PHE A 199 -12.24 19.09 33.54
C PHE A 199 -11.11 19.72 32.72
N LEU A 200 -9.92 19.91 33.31
CA LEU A 200 -8.76 20.43 32.59
C LEU A 200 -8.20 19.43 31.56
N GLU A 201 -8.46 18.12 31.74
CA GLU A 201 -8.13 17.08 30.76
C GLU A 201 -9.12 16.99 29.58
N TRP A 202 -10.30 17.60 29.70
CA TRP A 202 -11.27 17.65 28.62
C TRP A 202 -10.74 18.46 27.43
N LYS A 203 -10.87 17.89 26.23
CA LYS A 203 -10.47 18.53 24.98
C LYS A 203 -11.68 18.94 24.17
N THR A 204 -11.75 20.23 23.86
CA THR A 204 -12.74 20.83 22.98
C THR A 204 -12.63 20.25 21.56
N PRO A 205 -13.69 20.36 20.72
CA PRO A 205 -13.63 19.85 19.36
C PRO A 205 -12.49 20.46 18.55
N ARG A 206 -12.20 21.75 18.73
CA ARG A 206 -11.13 22.45 18.02
C ARG A 206 -9.73 22.05 18.45
N GLU A 207 -9.52 21.72 19.73
CA GLU A 207 -8.25 21.16 20.19
C GLU A 207 -8.02 19.74 19.65
N ARG A 208 -9.10 19.00 19.38
CA ARG A 208 -9.05 17.65 18.80
C ARG A 208 -8.83 17.67 17.30
N TYR A 209 -9.52 18.58 16.61
CA TYR A 209 -9.41 18.71 15.17
C TYR A 209 -9.68 20.16 14.72
N VAL A 210 -8.72 20.72 13.99
CA VAL A 210 -8.90 22.00 13.29
C VAL A 210 -9.27 21.68 11.83
N PRO A 211 -10.47 22.05 11.36
CA PRO A 211 -10.88 21.87 9.98
C PRO A 211 -9.91 22.54 9.01
N LEU A 212 -9.73 21.97 7.83
CA LEU A 212 -8.80 22.49 6.83
C LEU A 212 -9.10 23.95 6.46
N ALA A 213 -10.38 24.34 6.42
CA ALA A 213 -10.79 25.72 6.16
C ALA A 213 -10.33 26.73 7.23
N ALA A 214 -10.15 26.27 8.47
CA ALA A 214 -9.74 27.12 9.60
C ALA A 214 -8.21 27.19 9.78
N ARG A 215 -7.44 26.33 9.09
CA ARG A 215 -5.96 26.34 9.17
C ARG A 215 -5.33 27.45 8.33
N GLY A 216 -5.99 27.89 7.26
CA GLY A 216 -5.49 28.96 6.40
C GLY A 216 -5.68 30.38 6.97
N SER A 217 -6.59 30.56 7.93
CA SER A 217 -6.85 31.86 8.57
C SER A 217 -5.96 32.15 9.78
N THR A 218 -5.15 31.16 10.21
CA THR A 218 -4.27 31.30 11.39
C THR A 218 -2.86 31.79 11.04
N GLU A 219 -2.43 31.68 9.78
CA GLU A 219 -1.11 32.15 9.31
C GLU A 219 -1.04 33.67 9.12
N ASP A 220 -2.17 34.38 8.97
CA ASP A 220 -2.20 35.84 8.76
C ASP A 220 -2.03 36.67 10.06
N TRP A 221 -2.06 36.06 11.25
CA TRP A 221 -1.97 36.78 12.54
C TRP A 221 -0.58 36.77 13.18
N SER A 222 0.45 36.25 12.51
CA SER A 222 1.82 36.19 13.04
C SER A 222 2.77 37.23 12.43
N ASN A 223 2.24 38.24 11.73
CA ASN A 223 3.03 39.26 11.07
C ASN A 223 2.50 40.67 11.39
N GLU A 224 2.49 41.02 12.67
CA GLU A 224 2.38 42.41 13.15
C GLU A 224 3.23 42.63 14.41
#